data_AF-A0A6I0E3J0-F1
#
_entry.id   AF-A0A6I0E3J0-F1
#
_cell.length_a   1.000
_cell.length_b   1.000
_cell.length_c   1.000
_cell.angle_alpha   90.00
_cell.angle_beta   90.00
_cell.angle_gamma   90.00
#
_symmetry.space_group_name_H-M   'P 1'
#
loop_
_entity.id
_entity.type
_entity.pdbx_description
1 polymer ?
#
loop_
_entity_poly.entity_id
_entity_poly.type
_entity_poly.pdbx_seq_one_letter_code
_entity_poly.pdbx_strand_id
1 'polypeptide(L)'
;MNSALTILIVGAIVFLSHWFSGIFEKKGIPDVLLLMLVGLLFGPILGVVHAEDFGVAGPMFTSITLVIILFEGGLGLKLQELKNSIKGSMALTVINFFATLLIVGLIAYFFFDLDLLVALTLGAILGGTSSAVVIPMVRLLKIKEESRTILVLESALSDVLCIVFALALIEANKSGNLQVGLIIGKILSSFTFAAFVGIAGAIGWSILLNRIRTIQNSIFTTPAFVFIVYGVAELLGYSGA
;
A
#
# COMPACT_ATOMS: atom_id res chain seq x y z
N MET A 1 3.27 -24.32 -13.94
CA MET A 1 4.41 -24.51 -13.02
C MET A 1 4.12 -25.68 -12.07
N ASN A 2 5.08 -26.57 -11.81
CA ASN A 2 4.91 -27.66 -10.84
C ASN A 2 4.72 -27.07 -9.43
N SER A 3 3.71 -27.53 -8.68
CA SER A 3 3.42 -27.02 -7.32
C SER A 3 4.62 -27.13 -6.38
N ALA A 4 5.43 -28.17 -6.51
CA ALA A 4 6.66 -28.33 -5.74
C ALA A 4 7.70 -27.24 -6.06
N LEU A 5 7.84 -26.87 -7.33
CA LEU A 5 8.77 -25.83 -7.76
C LEU A 5 8.31 -24.45 -7.26
N THR A 6 7.00 -24.16 -7.33
CA THR A 6 6.45 -22.90 -6.80
C THR A 6 6.69 -22.79 -5.29
N ILE A 7 6.45 -23.85 -4.52
CA ILE A 7 6.71 -23.87 -3.08
C ILE A 7 8.20 -23.67 -2.78
N LEU A 8 9.09 -24.31 -3.55
CA LEU A 8 10.53 -24.13 -3.41
C LEU A 8 10.95 -22.69 -3.68
N ILE A 9 10.46 -22.08 -4.77
CA ILE A 9 10.78 -20.70 -5.13
C ILE A 9 10.26 -19.72 -4.07
N VAL A 10 8.99 -19.86 -3.65
CA VAL A 10 8.41 -19.03 -2.59
C VAL A 10 9.20 -19.17 -1.29
N GLY A 11 9.51 -20.41 -0.88
CA GLY A 11 10.32 -20.67 0.31
C GLY A 11 11.73 -20.06 0.22
N ALA A 12 12.38 -20.17 -0.95
CA ALA A 12 13.68 -19.57 -1.19
C ALA A 12 13.62 -18.04 -1.12
N ILE A 13 12.62 -17.40 -1.74
CA ILE A 13 12.42 -15.94 -1.69
C ILE A 13 12.20 -15.47 -0.25
N VAL A 14 11.36 -16.18 0.52
CA VAL A 14 11.11 -15.84 1.94
C VAL A 14 12.40 -15.99 2.76
N PHE A 15 13.17 -17.05 2.54
CA PHE A 15 14.45 -17.25 3.23
C PHE A 15 15.48 -16.17 2.85
N LEU A 16 15.62 -15.85 1.57
CA LEU A 16 16.48 -14.78 1.05
C LEU A 16 16.06 -13.42 1.62
N SER A 17 14.76 -13.14 1.68
CA SER A 17 14.23 -11.93 2.30
C SER A 17 14.68 -11.80 3.76
N HIS A 18 14.49 -12.84 4.56
CA HIS A 18 14.93 -12.82 5.97
C HIS A 18 16.45 -12.69 6.13
N TRP A 19 17.21 -13.36 5.26
CA TRP A 19 18.67 -13.22 5.21
C TRP A 19 19.11 -11.79 4.88
N PHE A 20 18.47 -11.15 3.90
CA PHE A 20 18.73 -9.76 3.55
C PHE A 20 18.32 -8.78 4.66
N SER A 21 17.23 -9.04 5.39
CA SER A 21 16.88 -8.25 6.58
C SER A 21 17.97 -8.33 7.66
N GLY A 22 18.65 -9.48 7.82
CA GLY A 22 19.82 -9.58 8.71
C GLY A 22 21.05 -8.77 8.25
N ILE A 23 21.19 -8.55 6.94
CA ILE A 23 22.20 -7.65 6.37
C ILE A 23 21.78 -6.19 6.54
N PHE A 24 20.47 -5.88 6.43
CA PHE A 24 19.89 -4.56 6.68
C PHE A 24 20.23 -4.08 8.09
N GLU A 25 20.03 -4.90 9.12
CA GLU A 25 20.32 -4.52 10.50
C GLU A 25 21.77 -4.09 10.73
N LYS A 26 22.71 -4.59 9.92
CA LYS A 26 24.14 -4.25 10.00
C LYS A 26 24.57 -3.09 9.11
N LYS A 27 23.90 -2.87 7.97
CA LYS A 27 24.32 -1.89 6.93
C LYS A 27 23.37 -0.70 6.75
N GLY A 28 22.15 -0.75 7.28
CA GLY A 28 21.14 0.31 7.18
C GLY A 28 20.52 0.50 5.79
N ILE A 29 20.66 -0.48 4.88
CA ILE A 29 20.14 -0.40 3.49
C ILE A 29 18.83 -1.16 3.38
N PRO A 30 17.67 -0.52 3.05
CA PRO A 30 16.35 -1.14 2.91
C PRO A 30 16.36 -2.46 2.15
N ASP A 31 15.78 -3.51 2.75
CA ASP A 31 15.67 -4.84 2.16
C ASP A 31 14.88 -4.83 0.85
N VAL A 32 13.86 -3.97 0.75
CA VAL A 32 13.09 -3.71 -0.48
C VAL A 32 14.00 -3.37 -1.66
N LEU A 33 15.06 -2.57 -1.47
CA LEU A 33 16.00 -2.22 -2.56
C LEU A 33 16.74 -3.45 -3.07
N LEU A 34 17.22 -4.31 -2.16
CA LEU A 34 17.94 -5.54 -2.50
C LEU A 34 17.01 -6.53 -3.20
N LEU A 35 15.77 -6.69 -2.70
CA LEU A 35 14.78 -7.56 -3.31
C LEU A 35 14.36 -7.08 -4.71
N MET A 36 14.25 -5.76 -4.94
CA MET A 36 14.03 -5.20 -6.27
C MET A 36 15.19 -5.51 -7.22
N LEU A 37 16.45 -5.39 -6.76
CA LEU A 37 17.61 -5.75 -7.59
C LEU A 37 17.63 -7.24 -7.94
N VAL A 38 17.29 -8.11 -6.99
CA VAL A 38 17.14 -9.55 -7.25
C VAL A 38 16.04 -9.78 -8.30
N GLY A 39 14.88 -9.14 -8.17
CA GLY A 39 13.81 -9.21 -9.16
C GLY A 39 14.25 -8.72 -10.56
N LEU A 40 15.00 -7.63 -10.64
CA LEU A 40 15.54 -7.10 -11.90
C LEU A 40 16.56 -8.07 -12.53
N LEU A 41 17.42 -8.67 -11.71
CA LEU A 41 18.42 -9.63 -12.15
C LEU A 41 17.76 -10.91 -12.71
N PHE A 42 16.89 -11.55 -11.93
CA PHE A 42 16.24 -12.80 -12.36
C PHE A 42 15.16 -12.60 -13.42
N GLY A 43 14.56 -11.41 -13.47
CA GLY A 43 13.54 -11.05 -14.47
C GLY A 43 14.17 -10.54 -15.76
N PRO A 44 14.16 -9.23 -16.06
CA PRO A 44 14.59 -8.70 -17.35
C PRO A 44 16.05 -9.00 -17.76
N ILE A 45 16.97 -9.12 -16.80
CA ILE A 45 18.41 -9.26 -17.12
C ILE A 45 18.77 -10.71 -17.49
N LEU A 46 18.39 -11.69 -16.64
CA LEU A 46 18.70 -13.10 -16.87
C LEU A 46 17.60 -13.83 -17.66
N GLY A 47 16.39 -13.28 -17.72
CA GLY A 47 15.25 -13.89 -18.43
C GLY A 47 14.78 -15.21 -17.81
N VAL A 48 15.01 -15.41 -16.51
CA VAL A 48 14.68 -16.67 -15.81
C VAL A 48 13.23 -16.68 -15.34
N VAL A 49 12.69 -15.51 -15.00
CA VAL A 49 11.34 -15.35 -14.46
C VAL A 49 10.61 -14.25 -15.25
N HIS A 50 9.40 -14.54 -15.70
CA HIS A 50 8.51 -13.62 -16.39
C HIS A 50 7.33 -13.22 -15.52
N ALA A 51 6.71 -12.08 -15.82
CA ALA A 51 5.52 -11.63 -15.10
C ALA A 51 4.37 -12.64 -15.22
N GLU A 52 4.25 -13.31 -16.38
CA GLU A 52 3.23 -14.33 -16.61
C GLU A 52 3.39 -15.56 -15.71
N ASP A 53 4.61 -15.87 -15.24
CA ASP A 53 4.88 -17.06 -14.39
C ASP A 53 4.16 -16.98 -13.04
N PHE A 54 3.90 -15.77 -12.56
CA PHE A 54 3.15 -15.54 -11.32
C PHE A 54 1.64 -15.71 -11.49
N GLY A 55 1.13 -15.56 -12.71
CA GLY A 55 -0.30 -15.66 -13.04
C GLY A 55 -1.20 -14.94 -12.04
N VAL A 56 -2.29 -15.61 -11.62
CA VAL A 56 -3.23 -15.08 -10.61
C VAL A 56 -2.63 -15.05 -9.21
N ALA A 57 -1.64 -15.89 -8.92
CA ALA A 57 -1.03 -15.98 -7.60
C ALA A 57 -0.22 -14.72 -7.24
N GLY A 58 0.38 -14.04 -8.23
CA GLY A 58 1.13 -12.80 -8.02
C GLY A 58 0.28 -11.69 -7.38
N PRO A 59 -0.76 -11.19 -8.06
CA PRO A 59 -1.64 -10.17 -7.51
C PRO A 59 -2.28 -10.58 -6.18
N MET A 60 -2.72 -11.85 -6.06
CA MET A 60 -3.32 -12.35 -4.82
C MET A 60 -2.34 -12.31 -3.64
N PHE A 61 -1.10 -12.76 -3.84
CA PHE A 61 -0.06 -12.73 -2.81
C PHE A 61 0.31 -11.30 -2.42
N THR A 62 0.40 -10.39 -3.41
CA THR A 62 0.64 -8.96 -3.18
C THR A 62 -0.47 -8.35 -2.33
N SER A 63 -1.74 -8.58 -2.65
CA SER A 63 -2.88 -8.07 -1.87
C SER A 63 -2.88 -8.63 -0.44
N ILE A 64 -2.69 -9.93 -0.26
CA ILE A 64 -2.62 -10.56 1.08
C ILE A 64 -1.49 -9.94 1.91
N THR A 65 -0.31 -9.78 1.30
CA THR A 65 0.87 -9.22 1.97
C THR A 65 0.64 -7.77 2.36
N LEU A 66 0.12 -6.95 1.43
CA LEU A 66 -0.19 -5.54 1.66
C LEU A 66 -1.17 -5.38 2.83
N VAL A 67 -2.23 -6.18 2.86
CA VAL A 67 -3.25 -6.15 3.92
C VAL A 67 -2.65 -6.44 5.29
N ILE A 68 -1.74 -7.42 5.39
CA ILE A 68 -1.05 -7.73 6.65
C ILE A 68 -0.12 -6.58 7.05
N ILE A 69 0.65 -6.02 6.13
CA ILE A 69 1.54 -4.89 6.42
C ILE A 69 0.75 -3.68 6.94
N LEU A 70 -0.34 -3.33 6.27
CA LEU A 70 -1.21 -2.21 6.64
C LEU A 70 -1.89 -2.45 7.99
N PHE A 71 -2.45 -3.63 8.20
CA PHE A 71 -3.10 -3.99 9.46
C PHE A 71 -2.13 -3.91 10.64
N GLU A 72 -0.95 -4.51 10.49
CA GLU A 72 0.07 -4.47 11.53
C GLU A 72 0.57 -3.03 11.73
N GLY A 73 0.62 -2.22 10.67
CA GLY A 73 0.92 -0.78 10.74
C GLY A 73 -0.09 -0.03 11.59
N GLY A 74 -1.37 -0.32 11.39
CA GLY A 74 -2.47 0.24 12.16
C GLY A 74 -2.45 -0.17 13.64
N LEU A 75 -2.07 -1.42 13.96
CA LEU A 75 -1.93 -1.89 15.35
C LEU A 75 -0.89 -1.10 16.15
N GLY A 76 0.12 -0.53 15.50
CA GLY A 76 1.14 0.30 16.13
C GLY A 76 0.68 1.72 16.46
N LEU A 77 -0.49 2.15 15.98
CA LEU A 77 -0.98 3.51 16.16
C LEU A 77 -1.74 3.69 17.48
N LYS A 78 -1.42 4.77 18.19
CA LYS A 78 -2.16 5.19 19.39
C LYS A 78 -3.28 6.15 18.97
N LEU A 79 -4.53 5.85 19.36
CA LEU A 79 -5.70 6.67 19.01
C LEU A 79 -5.56 8.14 19.42
N GLN A 80 -4.90 8.42 20.54
CA GLN A 80 -4.66 9.78 21.00
C GLN A 80 -3.70 10.54 20.07
N GLU A 81 -2.60 9.91 19.67
CA GLU A 81 -1.63 10.49 18.73
C GLU A 81 -2.27 10.64 17.34
N LEU A 82 -3.02 9.65 16.88
CA LEU A 82 -3.80 9.71 15.65
C LEU A 82 -4.70 10.96 15.63
N LYS A 83 -5.48 11.17 16.70
CA LYS A 83 -6.37 12.33 16.80
C LYS A 83 -5.62 13.66 16.78
N ASN A 84 -4.44 13.72 17.39
CA ASN A 84 -3.61 14.92 17.43
C ASN A 84 -2.95 15.21 16.08
N SER A 85 -2.48 14.18 15.39
CA SER A 85 -1.70 14.30 14.15
C SER A 85 -2.53 14.33 12.87
N ILE A 86 -3.77 13.84 12.87
CA ILE A 86 -4.57 13.64 11.63
C ILE A 86 -4.75 14.92 10.81
N LYS A 87 -5.01 16.07 11.47
CA LYS A 87 -5.21 17.35 10.77
C LYS A 87 -3.93 17.82 10.08
N GLY A 88 -2.81 17.78 10.80
CA GLY A 88 -1.51 18.17 10.26
C GLY A 88 -1.06 17.22 9.14
N SER A 89 -1.22 15.92 9.36
CA SER A 89 -0.87 14.88 8.39
C SER A 89 -1.68 15.01 7.11
N MET A 90 -2.98 15.28 7.19
CA MET A 90 -3.83 15.40 6.02
C MET A 90 -3.44 16.60 5.15
N ALA A 91 -3.21 17.77 5.76
CA ALA A 91 -2.75 18.95 5.04
C ALA A 91 -1.37 18.71 4.39
N LEU A 92 -0.43 18.13 5.14
CA LEU A 92 0.90 17.79 4.65
C LEU A 92 0.83 16.83 3.46
N THR A 93 0.01 15.78 3.57
CA THR A 93 -0.12 14.76 2.51
C THR A 93 -0.67 15.35 1.22
N VAL A 94 -1.72 16.17 1.32
CA VAL A 94 -2.32 16.81 0.15
C VAL A 94 -1.32 17.73 -0.54
N ILE A 95 -0.61 18.56 0.24
CA ILE A 95 0.42 19.45 -0.31
C ILE A 95 1.54 18.65 -0.98
N ASN A 96 2.06 17.63 -0.29
CA ASN A 96 3.16 16.80 -0.80
C ASN A 96 2.76 16.05 -2.08
N PHE A 97 1.54 15.49 -2.09
CA PHE A 97 1.00 14.78 -3.25
C PHE A 97 0.89 15.68 -4.48
N PHE A 98 0.24 16.85 -4.36
CA PHE A 98 0.06 17.74 -5.51
C PHE A 98 1.38 18.37 -5.95
N ALA A 99 2.28 18.70 -5.02
CA ALA A 99 3.61 19.18 -5.36
C ALA A 99 4.37 18.12 -6.16
N THR A 100 4.39 16.87 -5.70
CA THR A 100 5.08 15.77 -6.38
C THR A 100 4.44 15.46 -7.73
N LEU A 101 3.10 15.37 -7.80
CA LEU A 101 2.35 15.14 -9.03
C LEU A 101 2.69 16.19 -10.09
N LEU A 102 2.69 17.47 -9.73
CA LEU A 102 2.99 18.55 -10.66
C LEU A 102 4.46 18.55 -11.05
N ILE A 103 5.40 18.41 -10.12
CA ILE A 103 6.83 18.42 -10.43
C ILE A 103 7.18 17.24 -11.34
N VAL A 104 6.79 16.03 -10.97
CA VAL A 104 7.06 14.82 -11.77
C VAL A 104 6.34 14.89 -13.11
N GLY A 105 5.07 15.33 -13.13
CA GLY A 105 4.31 15.48 -14.36
C GLY A 105 4.90 16.51 -15.31
N LEU A 106 5.37 17.65 -14.81
CA LEU A 106 6.05 18.66 -15.65
C LEU A 106 7.39 18.15 -16.17
N ILE A 107 8.18 17.45 -15.35
CA ILE A 107 9.42 16.81 -15.80
C ILE A 107 9.11 15.81 -16.93
N ALA A 108 8.11 14.95 -16.73
CA ALA A 108 7.68 13.96 -17.70
C ALA A 108 7.20 14.60 -19.02
N TYR A 109 6.44 15.69 -18.94
CA TYR A 109 5.93 16.44 -20.09
C TYR A 109 7.07 17.09 -20.89
N PHE A 110 8.00 17.79 -20.22
CA PHE A 110 9.03 18.57 -20.90
C PHE A 110 10.28 17.77 -21.31
N PHE A 111 10.64 16.70 -20.59
CA PHE A 111 11.89 15.97 -20.83
C PHE A 111 11.70 14.62 -21.51
N PHE A 112 10.49 14.05 -21.49
CA PHE A 112 10.20 12.73 -22.06
C PHE A 112 9.17 12.76 -23.19
N ASP A 113 8.80 13.96 -23.68
CA ASP A 113 7.83 14.17 -24.77
C ASP A 113 6.49 13.43 -24.56
N LEU A 114 6.07 13.28 -23.31
CA LEU A 114 4.79 12.66 -22.97
C LEU A 114 3.65 13.66 -23.10
N ASP A 115 2.48 13.20 -23.55
CA ASP A 115 1.26 14.02 -23.51
C ASP A 115 0.94 14.46 -22.07
N LEU A 116 0.35 15.65 -21.91
CA LEU A 116 0.09 16.23 -20.59
C LEU A 116 -0.69 15.30 -19.67
N LEU A 117 -1.74 14.62 -20.16
CA LEU A 117 -2.53 13.71 -19.32
C LEU A 117 -1.73 12.47 -18.92
N VAL A 118 -0.91 11.94 -19.83
CA VAL A 118 -0.04 10.79 -19.57
C VAL A 118 1.05 11.17 -18.56
N ALA A 119 1.65 12.36 -18.72
CA ALA A 119 2.67 12.89 -17.83
C ALA A 119 2.13 13.14 -16.42
N LEU A 120 0.95 13.75 -16.30
CA LEU A 120 0.27 13.93 -15.00
C LEU A 120 -0.16 12.60 -14.40
N THR A 121 -0.53 11.60 -15.21
CA THR A 121 -0.82 10.24 -14.72
C THR A 121 0.42 9.63 -14.07
N LEU A 122 1.60 9.77 -14.69
CA LEU A 122 2.86 9.34 -14.09
C LEU A 122 3.15 10.10 -12.79
N GLY A 123 2.91 11.41 -12.76
CA GLY A 123 3.00 12.21 -11.56
C GLY A 123 2.05 11.74 -10.44
N ALA A 124 0.82 11.34 -10.77
CA ALA A 124 -0.12 10.81 -9.80
C ALA A 124 0.31 9.44 -9.24
N ILE A 125 0.85 8.56 -10.08
CA ILE A 125 1.37 7.24 -9.67
C ILE A 125 2.57 7.40 -8.72
N LEU A 126 3.44 8.38 -8.97
CA LEU A 126 4.64 8.65 -8.18
C LEU A 126 4.42 9.69 -7.07
N GLY A 127 3.19 10.20 -6.91
CA GLY A 127 2.87 11.31 -6.02
C GLY A 127 2.81 10.96 -4.54
N GLY A 128 2.75 9.67 -4.20
CA GLY A 128 2.57 9.18 -2.84
C GLY A 128 3.77 8.41 -2.29
N THR A 129 3.70 8.15 -0.99
CA THR A 129 4.69 7.33 -0.28
C THR A 129 4.12 5.94 -0.06
N SER A 130 4.87 4.91 -0.45
CA SER A 130 4.37 3.52 -0.38
C SER A 130 4.25 3.06 1.08
N SER A 131 3.02 2.82 1.53
CA SER A 131 2.73 2.26 2.85
C SER A 131 3.43 0.92 3.10
N ALA A 132 3.54 0.09 2.06
CA ALA A 132 4.25 -1.19 2.08
C ALA A 132 5.74 -1.06 2.46
N VAL A 133 6.36 0.10 2.22
CA VAL A 133 7.76 0.38 2.53
C VAL A 133 7.88 1.22 3.81
N VAL A 134 7.07 2.28 3.93
CA VAL A 134 7.14 3.22 5.05
C VAL A 134 6.81 2.53 6.38
N ILE A 135 5.76 1.71 6.43
CA ILE A 135 5.30 1.08 7.67
C ILE A 135 6.38 0.16 8.27
N PRO A 136 6.96 -0.82 7.53
CA PRO A 136 8.04 -1.64 8.07
C PRO A 136 9.27 -0.81 8.48
N MET A 137 9.67 0.17 7.66
CA MET A 137 10.85 1.00 7.91
C MET A 137 10.72 1.83 9.19
N VAL A 138 9.57 2.47 9.40
CA VAL A 138 9.31 3.32 10.58
C VAL A 138 9.32 2.51 11.88
N ARG A 139 9.08 1.20 11.84
CA ARG A 139 9.22 0.34 13.02
C ARG A 139 10.67 0.11 13.42
N LEU A 140 11.57 0.04 12.44
CA LEU A 140 13.00 -0.18 12.66
C LEU A 140 13.70 1.11 13.13
N LEU A 141 13.13 2.27 12.82
CA LEU A 141 13.66 3.57 13.22
C LEU A 141 13.25 3.96 14.64
N LYS A 142 14.20 4.50 15.41
CA LYS A 142 13.96 5.08 16.74
C LYS A 142 13.48 6.52 16.62
N ILE A 143 12.20 6.71 16.31
CA ILE A 143 11.56 8.04 16.19
C ILE A 143 10.44 8.24 17.22
N LYS A 144 9.98 9.48 17.37
CA LYS A 144 8.84 9.83 18.23
C LYS A 144 7.55 9.18 17.70
N GLU A 145 6.65 8.82 18.60
CA GLU A 145 5.34 8.22 18.26
C GLU A 145 4.49 9.14 17.37
N GLU A 146 4.54 10.45 17.61
CA GLU A 146 3.88 11.45 16.77
C GLU A 146 4.41 11.40 15.32
N SER A 147 5.73 11.38 15.14
CA SER A 147 6.36 11.29 13.82
C SER A 147 6.04 9.98 13.12
N ARG A 148 6.01 8.86 13.86
CA ARG A 148 5.56 7.56 13.34
C ARG A 148 4.12 7.64 12.87
N THR A 149 3.24 8.22 13.67
CA THR A 149 1.82 8.39 13.34
C THR A 149 1.63 9.24 12.08
N ILE A 150 2.37 10.35 11.95
CA ILE A 150 2.34 11.20 10.76
C ILE A 150 2.78 10.43 9.51
N LEU A 151 3.90 9.69 9.56
CA LEU A 151 4.41 8.96 8.39
C LEU A 151 3.48 7.84 7.95
N VAL A 152 2.90 7.10 8.90
CA VAL A 152 1.92 6.05 8.59
C VAL A 152 0.66 6.67 7.95
N LEU A 153 0.16 7.78 8.52
CA LEU A 153 -0.99 8.48 7.96
C LEU A 153 -0.71 9.08 6.59
N GLU A 154 0.45 9.70 6.40
CA GLU A 154 0.86 10.24 5.10
C GLU A 154 0.88 9.16 4.03
N SER A 155 1.49 8.01 4.32
CA SER A 155 1.54 6.89 3.37
C SER A 155 0.14 6.38 3.00
N ALA A 156 -0.71 6.08 4.00
CA ALA A 156 -2.06 5.58 3.77
C ALA A 156 -2.95 6.58 3.03
N LEU A 157 -2.91 7.87 3.40
CA LEU A 157 -3.66 8.92 2.72
C LEU A 157 -3.17 9.12 1.27
N SER A 158 -1.86 9.06 1.06
CA SER A 158 -1.26 9.23 -0.27
C SER A 158 -1.59 8.07 -1.20
N ASP A 159 -1.70 6.82 -0.71
CA ASP A 159 -2.11 5.66 -1.51
C ASP A 159 -3.50 5.88 -2.14
N VAL A 160 -4.46 6.38 -1.36
CA VAL A 160 -5.81 6.71 -1.87
C VAL A 160 -5.75 7.80 -2.93
N LEU A 161 -4.97 8.86 -2.70
CA LEU A 161 -4.81 9.94 -3.67
C LEU A 161 -4.17 9.44 -4.98
N CYS A 162 -3.12 8.63 -4.89
CA CYS A 162 -2.44 8.06 -6.06
C CYS A 162 -3.42 7.27 -6.94
N ILE A 163 -4.16 6.33 -6.35
CA ILE A 163 -5.09 5.47 -7.10
C ILE A 163 -6.22 6.32 -7.71
N VAL A 164 -6.84 7.20 -6.93
CA VAL A 164 -8.00 7.97 -7.43
C VAL A 164 -7.59 8.94 -8.54
N PHE A 165 -6.49 9.68 -8.38
CA PHE A 165 -6.02 10.61 -9.41
C PHE A 165 -5.46 9.88 -10.62
N ALA A 166 -4.69 8.80 -10.45
CA ALA A 166 -4.17 8.04 -11.60
C ALA A 166 -5.32 7.47 -12.43
N LEU A 167 -6.31 6.82 -11.80
CA LEU A 167 -7.47 6.28 -12.53
C LEU A 167 -8.30 7.39 -13.19
N ALA A 168 -8.49 8.53 -12.52
CA ALA A 168 -9.21 9.66 -13.09
C ALA A 168 -8.51 10.26 -14.31
N LEU A 169 -7.18 10.40 -14.27
CA LEU A 169 -6.40 10.92 -15.39
C LEU A 169 -6.37 9.92 -16.57
N ILE A 170 -6.28 8.61 -16.28
CA ILE A 170 -6.41 7.56 -17.30
C ILE A 170 -7.79 7.60 -17.97
N GLU A 171 -8.86 7.79 -17.19
CA GLU A 171 -10.23 7.90 -17.68
C GLU A 171 -10.43 9.18 -18.51
N ALA A 172 -9.87 10.30 -18.07
CA ALA A 172 -9.88 11.56 -18.80
C ALA A 172 -9.11 11.46 -20.12
N ASN A 173 -7.99 10.74 -20.15
CA ASN A 173 -7.23 10.49 -21.38
C ASN A 173 -8.02 9.67 -22.40
N LYS A 174 -8.88 8.75 -21.96
CA LYS A 174 -9.76 7.95 -22.83
C LYS A 174 -10.98 8.71 -23.34
N SER A 175 -11.57 9.53 -22.48
CA SER A 175 -12.84 10.23 -22.75
C SER A 175 -12.67 11.66 -23.29
N GLY A 176 -11.45 12.21 -23.22
CA GLY A 176 -11.13 13.59 -23.60
C GLY A 176 -11.66 14.66 -22.65
N ASN A 177 -12.24 14.29 -21.49
CA ASN A 177 -12.79 15.25 -20.54
C ASN A 177 -12.48 14.89 -19.08
N LEU A 178 -11.98 15.87 -18.33
CA LEU A 178 -11.73 15.76 -16.90
C LEU A 178 -13.01 16.03 -16.11
N GLN A 179 -13.68 14.96 -15.69
CA GLN A 179 -14.85 15.07 -14.83
C GLN A 179 -14.45 15.26 -13.36
N VAL A 180 -14.06 16.48 -13.00
CA VAL A 180 -13.63 16.85 -11.63
C VAL A 180 -14.64 16.43 -10.56
N GLY A 181 -15.94 16.52 -10.87
CA GLY A 181 -17.02 16.08 -9.98
C GLY A 181 -16.97 14.57 -9.67
N LEU A 182 -16.61 13.73 -10.65
CA LEU A 182 -16.41 12.30 -10.42
C LEU A 182 -15.19 12.04 -9.54
N ILE A 183 -14.11 12.80 -9.69
CA ILE A 183 -12.90 12.66 -8.87
C ILE A 183 -13.23 12.96 -7.41
N ILE A 184 -13.83 14.11 -7.14
CA ILE A 184 -14.23 14.51 -5.79
C ILE A 184 -15.21 13.49 -5.20
N GLY A 185 -16.17 13.03 -6.01
CA GLY A 185 -17.12 11.99 -5.61
C GLY A 185 -16.42 10.69 -5.23
N LYS A 186 -15.47 10.20 -6.04
CA LYS A 186 -14.67 8.99 -5.78
C LYS A 186 -13.79 9.12 -4.54
N ILE A 187 -13.16 10.28 -4.32
CA ILE A 187 -12.37 10.53 -3.10
C ILE A 187 -13.28 10.46 -1.88
N LEU A 188 -14.38 11.22 -1.90
CA LEU A 188 -15.28 11.32 -0.75
C LEU A 188 -15.95 9.96 -0.45
N SER A 189 -16.39 9.23 -1.47
CA SER A 189 -16.96 7.90 -1.30
C SER A 189 -15.92 6.91 -0.76
N SER A 190 -14.69 6.92 -1.29
CA SER A 190 -13.62 6.02 -0.82
C SER A 190 -13.28 6.25 0.65
N PHE A 191 -13.08 7.50 1.07
CA PHE A 191 -12.80 7.81 2.48
C PHE A 191 -13.97 7.48 3.40
N THR A 192 -15.19 7.81 3.00
CA THR A 192 -16.39 7.54 3.80
C THR A 192 -16.60 6.04 3.96
N PHE A 193 -16.43 5.28 2.88
CA PHE A 193 -16.64 3.85 2.86
C PHE A 193 -15.53 3.09 3.61
N ALA A 194 -14.27 3.47 3.40
CA ALA A 194 -13.14 2.92 4.15
C ALA A 194 -13.29 3.17 5.65
N ALA A 195 -13.68 4.39 6.06
CA ALA A 195 -13.95 4.70 7.45
C ALA A 195 -15.11 3.87 8.02
N PHE A 196 -16.21 3.73 7.27
CA PHE A 196 -17.37 2.95 7.70
C PHE A 196 -17.02 1.46 7.88
N VAL A 197 -16.44 0.83 6.86
CA VAL A 197 -16.05 -0.59 6.88
C VAL A 197 -14.96 -0.85 7.91
N GLY A 198 -13.97 0.04 8.02
CA GLY A 198 -12.90 -0.06 9.02
C GLY A 198 -13.43 0.02 10.45
N ILE A 199 -14.31 0.98 10.75
CA ILE A 199 -14.93 1.14 12.08
C ILE A 199 -15.86 -0.04 12.37
N ALA A 200 -16.73 -0.43 11.43
CA ALA A 200 -17.62 -1.56 11.60
C ALA A 200 -16.84 -2.87 11.82
N GLY A 201 -15.76 -3.08 11.05
CA GLY A 201 -14.83 -4.20 11.21
C GLY A 201 -14.14 -4.17 12.57
N ALA A 202 -13.62 -3.03 13.01
CA ALA A 202 -12.96 -2.90 14.32
C ALA A 202 -13.92 -3.19 15.48
N ILE A 203 -15.14 -2.67 15.44
CA ILE A 203 -16.18 -2.94 16.46
C ILE A 203 -16.57 -4.41 16.43
N GLY A 204 -16.87 -4.95 15.23
CA GLY A 204 -17.24 -6.36 15.04
C GLY A 204 -16.16 -7.31 15.56
N TRP A 205 -14.90 -7.03 15.24
CA TRP A 205 -13.76 -7.81 15.74
C TRP A 205 -13.62 -7.70 17.25
N SER A 206 -13.73 -6.50 17.83
CA SER A 206 -13.62 -6.30 19.28
C SER A 206 -14.66 -7.11 20.06
N ILE A 207 -15.90 -7.19 19.56
CA ILE A 207 -16.97 -8.01 20.15
C ILE A 207 -16.64 -9.50 20.03
N LEU A 208 -16.19 -9.95 18.84
CA LEU A 208 -15.84 -11.35 18.59
C LEU A 208 -14.63 -11.79 19.41
N LEU A 209 -13.64 -10.91 19.60
CA LEU A 209 -12.40 -11.21 20.33
C LEU A 209 -12.69 -11.59 21.78
N ASN A 210 -13.69 -10.96 22.40
CA ASN A 210 -14.13 -11.28 23.76
C ASN A 210 -14.69 -12.71 23.88
N ARG A 211 -15.22 -13.28 22.80
CA ARG A 211 -15.66 -14.68 22.74
C ARG A 211 -14.59 -15.64 22.24
N ILE A 212 -13.75 -15.23 21.28
CA ILE A 212 -12.77 -16.10 20.62
C ILE A 212 -11.54 -16.35 21.51
N ARG A 213 -11.22 -15.48 22.46
CA ARG A 213 -10.11 -15.67 23.42
C ARG A 213 -10.22 -16.95 24.26
N THR A 214 -11.38 -17.59 24.33
CA THR A 214 -11.59 -18.87 25.02
C THR A 214 -11.26 -20.10 24.16
N ILE A 215 -11.04 -19.91 22.85
CA ILE A 215 -10.70 -20.95 21.89
C ILE A 215 -9.18 -21.13 21.86
N GLN A 216 -8.69 -22.37 22.00
CA GLN A 216 -7.26 -22.68 21.86
C GLN A 216 -6.78 -22.42 20.41
N ASN A 217 -5.54 -21.92 20.24
CA ASN A 217 -4.88 -21.68 18.94
C ASN A 217 -5.52 -20.60 18.04
N SER A 218 -5.96 -19.47 18.59
CA SER A 218 -6.61 -18.37 17.84
C SER A 218 -5.64 -17.43 17.10
N ILE A 219 -4.38 -17.79 16.85
CA ILE A 219 -3.38 -16.86 16.27
C ILE A 219 -3.79 -16.39 14.86
N PHE A 220 -4.42 -17.27 14.07
CA PHE A 220 -4.85 -16.96 12.71
C PHE A 220 -6.21 -16.27 12.61
N THR A 221 -6.97 -16.14 13.71
CA THR A 221 -8.33 -15.60 13.63
C THR A 221 -8.33 -14.10 13.33
N THR A 222 -7.35 -13.35 13.85
CA THR A 222 -7.23 -11.92 13.56
C THR A 222 -6.87 -11.66 12.09
N PRO A 223 -5.79 -12.24 11.52
CA PRO A 223 -5.52 -12.11 10.09
C PRO A 223 -6.69 -12.54 9.20
N ALA A 224 -7.36 -13.65 9.54
CA ALA A 224 -8.52 -14.12 8.78
C ALA A 224 -9.66 -13.10 8.77
N PHE A 225 -9.95 -12.46 9.91
CA PHE A 225 -10.96 -11.41 9.97
C PHE A 225 -10.56 -10.17 9.15
N VAL A 226 -9.28 -9.79 9.18
CA VAL A 226 -8.77 -8.68 8.36
C VAL A 226 -8.95 -8.99 6.86
N PHE A 227 -8.70 -10.22 6.42
CA PHE A 227 -8.97 -10.62 5.03
C PHE A 227 -10.45 -10.55 4.66
N ILE A 228 -11.36 -10.83 5.59
CA ILE A 228 -12.79 -10.64 5.39
C ILE A 228 -13.11 -9.16 5.18
N VAL A 229 -12.57 -8.28 6.04
CA VAL A 229 -12.78 -6.82 5.91
C VAL A 229 -12.26 -6.31 4.57
N TYR A 230 -11.03 -6.71 4.19
CA TYR A 230 -10.45 -6.38 2.89
C TYR A 230 -11.32 -6.85 1.72
N GLY A 231 -11.70 -8.13 1.72
CA GLY A 231 -12.51 -8.71 0.64
C GLY A 231 -13.89 -8.06 0.52
N VAL A 232 -14.54 -7.74 1.64
CA VAL A 232 -15.83 -7.03 1.63
C VAL A 232 -15.68 -5.63 1.03
N ALA A 233 -14.62 -4.89 1.37
CA ALA A 233 -14.38 -3.57 0.80
C ALA A 233 -14.14 -3.61 -0.72
N GLU A 234 -13.28 -4.52 -1.18
CA GLU A 234 -12.96 -4.72 -2.61
C GLU A 234 -14.20 -5.16 -3.42
N LEU A 235 -15.01 -6.08 -2.90
CA LEU A 235 -16.25 -6.50 -3.55
C LEU A 235 -17.27 -5.37 -3.70
N LEU A 236 -17.17 -4.35 -2.86
CA LEU A 236 -18.02 -3.15 -2.91
C LEU A 236 -17.42 -2.06 -3.81
N GLY A 237 -16.26 -2.33 -4.43
CA GLY A 237 -15.58 -1.45 -5.39
C GLY A 237 -14.71 -0.38 -4.76
N TYR A 238 -14.30 -0.56 -3.50
CA TYR A 238 -13.46 0.37 -2.75
C TYR A 238 -12.14 -0.28 -2.34
N SER A 239 -11.11 0.53 -2.09
CA SER A 239 -9.83 0.03 -1.55
C SER A 239 -10.08 -0.70 -0.23
N GLY A 240 -9.72 -1.98 -0.17
CA GLY A 240 -9.67 -2.73 1.08
C GLY A 240 -8.36 -2.52 1.85
N ALA A 241 -7.33 -1.99 1.18
CA ALA A 241 -6.08 -1.55 1.76
C ALA A 241 -6.29 -0.24 2.55
#